data_AF-A0A3D2GWY1-F1
#
_entry.id   AF-A0A3D2GWY1-F1
#
_cell.length_a   1.000
_cell.length_b   1.000
_cell.length_c   1.000
_cell.angle_alpha   90.00
_cell.angle_beta   90.00
_cell.angle_gamma   90.00
#
_symmetry.space_group_name_H-M   'P 1'
#
loop_
_entity.id
_entity.type
_entity.pdbx_description
1 polymer ?
#
loop_
_entity_poly.entity_id
_entity_poly.type
_entity_poly.pdbx_seq_one_letter_code
_entity_poly.pdbx_strand_id
1 'polypeptide(L)' 'MQPRQMIQRLMNNISTVIVGKQEVIEYALIALLCRGHVLIEDVPGVGKTTLASALAKSLDCTFRRIQFTPDL' A
#
# COMPACT_ATOMS: atom_id res chain seq x y z
N MET A 1 -7.49 16.33 15.11
CA MET A 1 -8.22 15.09 14.72
C MET A 1 -7.70 13.93 15.55
N GLN A 2 -8.56 12.98 15.90
CA GLN A 2 -8.13 11.76 16.59
C GLN A 2 -7.34 10.87 15.61
N PRO A 3 -6.16 10.30 15.99
CA PRO A 3 -5.34 9.47 15.09
C PRO A 3 -6.12 8.35 14.41
N ARG A 4 -7.02 7.70 15.16
CA ARG A 4 -7.90 6.63 14.66
C ARG A 4 -8.78 7.07 13.49
N GLN A 5 -9.31 8.30 13.52
CA GLN A 5 -10.14 8.83 12.43
C GLN A 5 -9.32 9.07 11.17
N MET A 6 -8.06 9.48 11.31
CA MET A 6 -7.16 9.71 10.19
C MET A 6 -6.76 8.40 9.51
N ILE A 7 -6.44 7.37 10.29
CA ILE A 7 -6.19 6.01 9.78
C ILE A 7 -7.41 5.47 9.03
N GLN A 8 -8.62 5.60 9.59
CA GLN A 8 -9.83 5.16 8.90
C GLN A 8 -10.04 5.89 7.57
N ARG A 9 -9.79 7.20 7.52
CA ARG A 9 -9.87 7.98 6.28
C ARG A 9 -8.87 7.51 5.24
N LEU A 10 -7.63 7.22 5.65
CA LEU A 10 -6.60 6.68 4.76
C LEU A 10 -7.00 5.32 4.21
N MET A 11 -7.44 4.40 5.06
CA MET A 11 -7.92 3.08 4.64
C MET A 11 -9.07 3.19 3.65
N ASN A 12 -10.08 4.01 3.96
CA ASN A 12 -11.23 4.23 3.08
C ASN A 12 -10.81 4.81 1.72
N ASN A 13 -9.88 5.76 1.70
CA ASN A 13 -9.36 6.34 0.47
C ASN A 13 -8.67 5.29 -0.41
N ILE A 14 -7.80 4.47 0.18
CA ILE A 14 -7.08 3.42 -0.56
C ILE A 14 -8.05 2.34 -1.06
N SER A 15 -9.09 2.01 -0.29
CA SER A 15 -10.14 1.06 -0.69
C SER A 15 -10.96 1.50 -1.90
N THR A 16 -10.92 2.78 -2.31
CA THR A 16 -11.56 3.22 -3.56
C THR A 16 -10.85 2.70 -4.81
N VAL A 17 -9.56 2.34 -4.70
CA VAL A 17 -8.73 1.85 -5.81
C VAL A 17 -8.41 0.36 -5.65
N ILE A 18 -8.27 -0.11 -4.41
CA ILE A 18 -7.97 -1.51 -4.07
C ILE A 18 -9.24 -2.17 -3.51
N VAL A 19 -9.93 -2.93 -4.36
CA VAL A 19 -11.21 -3.57 -4.03
C VAL A 19 -10.98 -4.92 -3.34
N GLY A 20 -11.71 -5.19 -2.26
CA GLY A 20 -11.77 -6.52 -1.63
C GLY A 20 -10.50 -6.96 -0.88
N LYS A 21 -9.55 -6.06 -0.61
CA LYS A 21 -8.28 -6.38 0.08
C LYS A 21 -8.04 -5.47 1.30
N GLN A 22 -9.05 -5.32 2.15
CA GLN A 22 -8.99 -4.43 3.33
C GLN A 22 -7.85 -4.78 4.30
N GLU A 23 -7.67 -6.07 4.62
CA GLU A 23 -6.57 -6.51 5.50
C GLU A 23 -5.18 -6.20 4.91
N VAL A 24 -5.02 -6.34 3.59
CA VAL A 24 -3.75 -6.02 2.93
C VAL A 24 -3.43 -4.53 3.04
N ILE A 25 -4.44 -3.67 2.90
CA ILE A 25 -4.29 -2.21 3.10
C ILE A 25 -3.89 -1.92 4.54
N GLU A 26 -4.54 -2.57 5.51
CA GLU A 26 -4.24 -2.41 6.94
C GLU A 26 -2.80 -2.80 7.26
N TYR A 27 -2.35 -4.01 6.86
CA TYR A 27 -1.00 -4.48 7.11
C TYR A 27 0.06 -3.61 6.42
N ALA A 28 -0.19 -3.15 5.21
CA ALA A 28 0.74 -2.27 4.51
C ALA A 28 0.86 -0.92 5.22
N LEU A 29 -0.25 -0.37 5.74
CA LEU A 29 -0.25 0.87 6.51
C LEU A 29 0.47 0.70 7.86
N ILE A 30 0.21 -0.41 8.58
CA ILE A 30 0.92 -0.75 9.82
C ILE A 30 2.42 -0.82 9.57
N ALA A 31 2.84 -1.60 8.56
CA ALA A 31 4.26 -1.75 8.22
C ALA A 31 4.89 -0.40 7.90
N LEU A 32 4.24 0.44 7.08
CA LEU A 32 4.76 1.76 6.71
C LEU A 32 4.91 2.69 7.92
N LEU A 33 3.90 2.76 8.80
CA LEU A 33 3.94 3.58 10.00
C LEU A 33 4.99 3.11 11.01
N CYS A 34 5.22 1.80 11.07
CA CYS A 34 6.28 1.19 11.88
C CYS A 34 7.67 1.22 11.22
N ARG A 35 7.80 1.84 10.02
CA ARG A 35 9.03 1.86 9.21
C ARG A 35 9.56 0.46 8.86
N GLY A 36 8.67 -0.51 8.74
CA GLY A 36 8.95 -1.88 8.30
C GLY A 36 8.87 -2.04 6.78
N HIS A 37 9.02 -3.29 6.33
CA HIS A 37 8.96 -3.68 4.93
C HIS A 37 7.89 -4.75 4.71
N VAL A 38 7.29 -4.76 3.52
CA VAL A 38 6.24 -5.72 3.13
C VAL A 38 6.72 -6.51 1.92
N LEU A 39 6.69 -7.84 2.04
CA LEU A 39 6.75 -8.75 0.91
C LEU A 39 5.32 -9.07 0.47
N ILE A 40 5.00 -8.88 -0.81
CA ILE A 40 3.67 -9.18 -1.36
C ILE A 40 3.78 -10.36 -2.30
N GLU A 41 3.38 -11.54 -1.81
CA GLU A 41 3.23 -12.75 -2.61
C GLU A 41 1.79 -12.83 -3.12
N ASP A 42 1.61 -12.64 -4.42
CA ASP A 42 0.30 -12.77 -5.06
C ASP A 42 0.50 -13.05 -6.55
N VAL A 43 -0.53 -13.48 -7.26
CA VAL A 43 -0.46 -13.75 -8.70
C VAL A 43 -0.30 -12.46 -9.53
N PRO A 44 0.26 -12.48 -10.74
CA PRO A 44 0.39 -11.28 -11.57
C PRO A 44 -0.97 -10.60 -11.82
N GLY A 45 -1.00 -9.26 -11.86
CA GLY A 45 -2.21 -8.48 -12.20
C GLY A 45 -3.14 -8.09 -11.05
N VAL A 46 -2.91 -8.57 -9.83
CA VAL A 46 -3.79 -8.32 -8.64
C VAL A 46 -3.57 -6.99 -7.92
N GLY A 47 -3.00 -5.99 -8.60
CA GLY A 47 -2.90 -4.63 -8.04
C GLY A 47 -1.76 -4.37 -7.05
N LYS A 48 -0.71 -5.21 -7.00
CA LYS A 48 0.49 -4.97 -6.16
C LYS A 48 1.11 -3.58 -6.34
N THR A 49 1.37 -3.21 -7.60
CA THR A 49 1.88 -1.88 -7.95
C THR A 49 0.87 -0.78 -7.62
N THR A 50 -0.42 -1.06 -7.81
CA THR A 50 -1.50 -0.13 -7.52
C THR A 50 -1.59 0.17 -6.03
N LEU A 51 -1.42 -0.84 -5.16
CA LEU A 51 -1.40 -0.68 -3.70
C LEU A 51 -0.26 0.27 -3.28
N ALA A 52 0.96 0.01 -3.74
CA ALA A 52 2.12 0.83 -3.41
C ALA A 52 1.95 2.29 -3.89
N SER A 53 1.41 2.49 -5.10
CA SER A 53 1.11 3.81 -5.65
C SER A 53 -0.02 4.53 -4.88
N ALA A 54 -1.09 3.82 -4.51
CA ALA A 54 -2.21 4.38 -3.76
C ALA A 54 -1.81 4.80 -2.33
N LEU A 55 -0.97 3.99 -1.67
CA LEU A 55 -0.38 4.34 -0.37
C LEU A 55 0.44 5.61 -0.46
N ALA A 56 1.36 5.68 -1.43
CA ALA A 56 2.23 6.83 -1.60
C ALA A 56 1.43 8.12 -1.87
N LYS A 57 0.44 8.07 -2.77
CA LYS A 57 -0.43 9.22 -3.06
C LYS A 57 -1.29 9.65 -1.86
N SER A 58 -1.76 8.71 -1.05
CA SER A 58 -2.60 9.01 0.12
C SER A 58 -1.82 9.66 1.27
N LEU A 59 -0.50 9.47 1.30
CA LEU A 59 0.40 9.91 2.36
C LEU A 59 1.41 10.97 1.91
N ASP A 60 1.24 11.52 0.71
CA ASP A 60 2.16 12.49 0.09
C ASP A 60 3.63 11.99 0.06
N CYS A 61 3.81 10.70 -0.21
CA CYS A 61 5.11 10.06 -0.32
C CYS A 61 5.54 9.89 -1.78
N THR A 62 6.85 9.72 -1.99
CA THR A 62 7.38 9.34 -3.31
C THR A 62 7.19 7.84 -3.56
N PHE A 63 6.73 7.48 -4.76
CA PHE A 63 6.71 6.11 -5.24
C PHE A 63 7.78 5.88 -6.30
N ARG A 64 8.62 4.86 -6.11
CA ARG A 64 9.60 4.39 -7.10
C ARG A 64 9.44 2.89 -7.27
N ARG A 65 9.45 2.43 -8.53
CA ARG A 65 9.41 1.01 -8.88
C ARG A 65 10.76 0.61 -9.48
N ILE A 66 11.35 -0.44 -8.92
CA ILE A 66 12.53 -1.10 -9.47
C ILE A 66 12.05 -2.46 -9.97
N GLN A 67 12.27 -2.74 -11.27
CA GLN A 67 11.98 -4.04 -11.84
C GLN A 67 13.22 -4.90 -11.72
N PHE A 68 13.09 -6.05 -11.05
CA PHE A 68 14.13 -7.06 -11.04
C PHE A 68 14.13 -7.76 -12.40
N THR A 69 15.29 -7.80 -13.04
CA THR A 69 15.54 -8.53 -14.29
C THR A 69 16.48 -9.69 -13.99
N PRO A 70 16.35 -10.83 -14.70
CA PRO A 70 17.20 -11.99 -14.45
C PRO A 70 18.64 -11.83 -14.97
N ASP A 71 18.94 -10.75 -15.71
CA ASP A 71 20.28 -10.47 -16.21
C ASP A 71 21.15 -9.83 -15.10
N LEU A 72 22.09 -10.66 -14.62
CA LEU A 72 22.93 -10.66 -13.41
C LEU A 72 22.34 -11.41 -12.20
#